data_AF-A0A0M4GQ92-F1
#
_entry.id   AF-A0A0M4GQ92-F1
#
_cell.length_a   1.000
_cell.length_b   1.000
_cell.length_c   1.000
_cell.angle_alpha   90.00
_cell.angle_beta   90.00
_cell.angle_gamma   90.00
#
_symmetry.space_group_name_H-M   'P 1'
#
loop_
_entity.id
_entity.type
_entity.pdbx_description
1 polymer ?
#
loop_
_entity_poly.entity_id
_entity_poly.type
_entity_poly.pdbx_seq_one_letter_code
_entity_poly.pdbx_strand_id
1 'polypeptide(L)'
;MLTYTYQRIKSPLNYIGGKTKILNQILPLFPKYINNFVDIFAGGCNVGINVEANKIYFNDNLSFLIEMYRYFQQNELESTLSYIQNRIDTLGLSLTNEEAYKKLRNTYNQHKHPLDLFVLIAYSFNHQIRFNNNHQFNNPFGKNRSSFNPSMKHNLEQFIIEIKETQPIFSSLCFTEFDYSFLTQDDFLYADPPYLITTGTYNDGKRGFKGWNEKTEHQLLALLDQLNARGIKFALSNVLEHKGKENTILKEWLHTRPQYVVNHINTHYANANYQTLIRNKNASDEVLITNYVSKKSF
;
A
#
# COMPACT_ATOMS: atom_id res chain seq x y z
N MET A 1 21.18 25.97 -8.39
CA MET A 1 21.00 24.52 -8.59
C MET A 1 19.53 24.27 -8.79
N LEU A 2 19.13 23.78 -9.96
CA LEU A 2 17.75 23.39 -10.22
C LEU A 2 17.47 22.13 -9.39
N THR A 3 16.70 22.25 -8.32
CA THR A 3 16.14 21.09 -7.62
C THR A 3 15.10 20.48 -8.54
N TYR A 4 15.49 19.45 -9.30
CA TYR A 4 14.53 18.54 -9.90
C TYR A 4 13.79 17.86 -8.75
N THR A 5 12.61 18.36 -8.41
CA THR A 5 11.66 17.60 -7.60
C THR A 5 11.27 16.39 -8.45
N TYR A 6 11.86 15.24 -8.14
CA TYR A 6 11.44 13.96 -8.71
C TYR A 6 9.93 13.85 -8.54
N GLN A 7 9.20 13.79 -9.65
CA GLN A 7 7.75 13.72 -9.60
C GLN A 7 7.38 12.34 -9.06
N ARG A 8 6.82 12.31 -7.85
CA ARG A 8 6.45 11.06 -7.19
C ARG A 8 5.41 10.32 -8.02
N ILE A 9 5.64 9.03 -8.25
CA ILE A 9 4.72 8.16 -8.94
C ILE A 9 3.62 7.77 -7.96
N LYS A 10 2.37 8.00 -8.37
CA LYS A 10 1.19 7.65 -7.59
C LYS A 10 0.68 6.31 -8.04
N SER A 11 0.21 5.49 -7.09
CA SER A 11 -0.59 4.33 -7.42
C SER A 11 -1.80 4.71 -8.28
N PRO A 12 -2.19 3.88 -9.26
CA PRO A 12 -3.46 4.08 -9.96
C PRO A 12 -4.67 3.74 -9.08
N LEU A 13 -4.44 3.22 -7.87
CA LEU A 13 -5.47 2.81 -6.94
C LEU A 13 -5.59 3.80 -5.77
N ASN A 14 -6.83 4.13 -5.41
CA ASN A 14 -7.12 4.78 -4.14
C ASN A 14 -7.13 3.74 -3.02
N TYR A 15 -5.94 3.25 -2.65
CA TYR A 15 -5.80 2.20 -1.65
C TYR A 15 -5.94 2.78 -0.23
N ILE A 16 -6.80 2.15 0.58
CA ILE A 16 -7.00 2.54 1.98
C ILE A 16 -5.68 2.36 2.74
N GLY A 17 -5.27 3.37 3.50
CA GLY A 17 -4.00 3.35 4.23
C GLY A 17 -2.78 3.72 3.38
N GLY A 18 -2.95 4.02 2.09
CA GLY A 18 -1.86 4.40 1.19
C GLY A 18 -1.05 5.60 1.68
N LYS A 19 0.28 5.45 1.66
CA LYS A 19 1.23 6.41 2.26
C LYS A 19 1.56 7.63 1.41
N THR A 20 0.86 7.86 0.30
CA THR A 20 1.13 8.94 -0.67
C THR A 20 1.26 10.32 -0.01
N LYS A 21 0.50 10.62 1.06
CA LYS A 21 0.54 11.92 1.75
C LYS A 21 1.75 12.10 2.66
N ILE A 22 2.31 11.01 3.19
CA ILE A 22 3.42 11.05 4.15
C ILE A 22 4.75 10.59 3.52
N LEU A 23 4.73 10.27 2.24
CA LEU A 23 5.86 9.88 1.41
C LEU A 23 7.09 10.81 1.57
N ASN A 24 6.85 12.11 1.70
CA ASN A 24 7.90 13.13 1.94
C ASN A 24 8.54 13.05 3.33
N GLN A 25 7.87 12.45 4.31
CA GLN A 25 8.42 12.24 5.64
C GLN A 25 9.11 10.88 5.76
N ILE A 26 8.60 9.83 5.10
CA ILE A 26 9.12 8.47 5.27
C ILE A 26 10.35 8.18 4.38
N LEU A 27 10.35 8.57 3.10
CA LEU A 27 11.45 8.19 2.20
C LEU A 27 12.81 8.78 2.61
N PRO A 28 12.91 10.04 3.10
CA PRO A 28 14.20 10.56 3.59
C PRO A 28 14.76 9.78 4.79
N LEU A 29 13.94 8.96 5.45
CA LEU A 29 14.36 8.13 6.56
C LEU A 29 14.93 6.78 6.12
N PHE A 30 14.68 6.35 4.88
CA PHE A 30 15.15 5.08 4.34
C PHE A 30 16.67 5.09 4.08
N PRO A 31 17.32 3.92 3.97
CA PRO A 31 18.73 3.84 3.63
C PRO A 31 19.00 4.45 2.26
N LYS A 32 20.14 5.14 2.09
CA LYS A 32 20.52 5.75 0.80
C LYS A 32 20.88 4.72 -0.27
N TYR A 33 21.45 3.59 0.15
CA TYR A 33 21.77 2.47 -0.72
C TYR A 33 20.96 1.28 -0.24
N ILE A 34 20.21 0.68 -1.17
CA ILE A 34 19.38 -0.49 -0.95
C ILE A 34 19.66 -1.44 -2.12
N ASN A 35 20.17 -2.63 -1.83
CA ASN A 35 20.33 -3.65 -2.86
C ASN A 35 18.96 -4.27 -3.18
N ASN A 36 18.37 -5.03 -2.26
CA ASN A 36 16.98 -5.50 -2.37
C ASN A 36 16.06 -4.69 -1.45
N PHE A 37 15.03 -4.07 -2.02
CA PHE A 37 13.93 -3.47 -1.28
C PHE A 37 12.73 -4.43 -1.24
N VAL A 38 12.23 -4.74 -0.04
CA VAL A 38 11.03 -5.56 0.13
C VAL A 38 9.90 -4.73 0.73
N ASP A 39 8.86 -4.48 -0.06
CA ASP A 39 7.58 -3.95 0.42
C ASP A 39 6.65 -5.12 0.75
N ILE A 40 6.68 -5.57 2.01
CA ILE A 40 6.08 -6.86 2.40
C ILE A 40 4.55 -6.82 2.50
N PHE A 41 3.98 -5.61 2.56
CA PHE A 41 2.54 -5.30 2.56
C PHE A 41 2.25 -4.23 1.49
N ALA A 42 2.58 -4.55 0.24
CA ALA A 42 2.64 -3.61 -0.86
C ALA A 42 1.35 -2.80 -1.05
N GLY A 43 0.18 -3.43 -0.89
CA GLY A 43 -1.12 -2.80 -1.12
C GLY A 43 -1.15 -2.06 -2.46
N GLY A 44 -1.32 -0.74 -2.41
CA GLY A 44 -1.28 0.13 -3.60
C GLY A 44 0.09 0.32 -4.26
N CYS A 45 1.17 -0.30 -3.77
CA CYS A 45 2.57 -0.09 -4.17
C CYS A 45 3.09 1.35 -3.98
N ASN A 46 2.38 2.19 -3.22
CA ASN A 46 2.67 3.63 -3.11
C ASN A 46 4.08 3.93 -2.58
N VAL A 47 4.61 3.08 -1.68
CA VAL A 47 5.94 3.28 -1.11
C VAL A 47 7.00 2.73 -2.05
N GLY A 48 7.01 1.42 -2.31
CA GLY A 48 8.08 0.82 -3.11
C GLY A 48 8.24 1.37 -4.52
N ILE A 49 7.17 1.86 -5.17
CA ILE A 49 7.28 2.46 -6.52
C ILE A 49 8.07 3.77 -6.54
N ASN A 50 8.35 4.35 -5.37
CA ASN A 50 9.12 5.58 -5.22
C ASN A 50 10.47 5.32 -4.51
N VAL A 51 10.88 4.06 -4.32
CA VAL A 51 12.15 3.70 -3.67
C VAL A 51 13.17 3.35 -4.73
N GLU A 52 14.34 3.99 -4.65
CA GLU A 52 15.50 3.63 -5.47
C GLU A 52 16.23 2.44 -4.83
N ALA A 53 16.27 1.32 -5.53
CA ALA A 53 16.96 0.10 -5.12
C ALA A 53 17.42 -0.68 -6.36
N ASN A 54 18.43 -1.53 -6.23
CA ASN A 54 18.86 -2.41 -7.33
C ASN A 54 17.76 -3.40 -7.72
N LYS A 55 16.96 -3.87 -6.74
CA LYS A 55 15.82 -4.74 -6.98
C LYS A 55 14.69 -4.49 -6.01
N ILE A 56 13.46 -4.46 -6.52
CA ILE A 56 12.24 -4.20 -5.74
C ILE A 56 11.37 -5.45 -5.71
N TYR A 57 10.87 -5.79 -4.53
CA TYR A 57 9.96 -6.90 -4.26
C TYR A 57 8.66 -6.35 -3.66
N PHE A 58 7.55 -6.57 -4.33
CA PHE A 58 6.21 -6.27 -3.82
C PHE A 58 5.52 -7.57 -3.41
N ASN A 59 5.15 -7.67 -2.13
CA ASN A 59 4.34 -8.76 -1.62
C ASN A 59 3.03 -8.24 -1.05
N ASP A 60 1.93 -8.93 -1.31
CA ASP A 60 0.66 -8.70 -0.61
C ASP A 60 -0.13 -10.01 -0.54
N ASN A 61 -1.01 -10.20 0.44
CA ASN A 61 -1.82 -11.42 0.49
C ASN A 61 -3.04 -11.37 -0.45
N LEU A 62 -3.39 -10.19 -0.97
CA LEU A 62 -4.50 -9.98 -1.88
C LEU A 62 -4.10 -10.38 -3.31
N SER A 63 -4.20 -11.68 -3.62
CA SER A 63 -3.75 -12.24 -4.90
C SER A 63 -4.29 -11.55 -6.15
N PHE A 64 -5.58 -11.18 -6.16
CA PHE A 64 -6.19 -10.46 -7.29
C PHE A 64 -5.53 -9.11 -7.60
N LEU A 65 -4.99 -8.45 -6.57
CA LEU A 65 -4.27 -7.19 -6.71
C LEU A 65 -2.88 -7.43 -7.33
N ILE A 66 -2.19 -8.45 -6.85
CA ILE A 66 -0.88 -8.87 -7.36
C ILE A 66 -0.97 -9.34 -8.82
N GLU A 67 -2.01 -10.11 -9.17
CA GLU A 67 -2.28 -10.54 -10.54
C GLU A 67 -2.53 -9.35 -11.48
N MET A 68 -3.22 -8.32 -11.01
CA MET A 68 -3.43 -7.08 -11.76
C MET A 68 -2.12 -6.33 -12.01
N TYR A 69 -1.23 -6.22 -11.02
CA TYR A 69 0.08 -5.61 -11.23
C TYR A 69 0.98 -6.41 -12.16
N ARG A 70 0.98 -7.74 -12.05
CA ARG A 70 1.69 -8.61 -13.00
C ARG A 70 1.16 -8.43 -14.43
N TYR A 71 -0.15 -8.31 -14.59
CA TYR A 71 -0.75 -8.03 -15.89
C TYR A 71 -0.26 -6.70 -16.47
N PHE A 72 -0.24 -5.64 -15.66
CA PHE A 72 0.29 -4.34 -16.05
C PHE A 72 1.77 -4.40 -16.48
N GLN A 73 2.59 -5.16 -15.75
CA GLN A 73 4.02 -5.32 -16.07
C GLN A 73 4.23 -6.10 -17.38
N GLN A 74 3.45 -7.16 -17.62
CA GLN A 74 3.64 -8.10 -18.72
C GLN A 74 3.03 -7.65 -20.06
N ASN A 75 2.08 -6.72 -20.03
CA ASN A 75 1.36 -6.27 -21.23
C ASN A 75 1.78 -4.85 -21.63
N GLU A 76 1.65 -4.52 -22.91
CA GLU A 76 1.96 -3.18 -23.40
C GLU A 76 1.01 -2.12 -22.84
N LEU A 77 1.53 -0.90 -22.68
CA LEU A 77 0.76 0.23 -22.15
C LEU A 77 -0.48 0.49 -23.02
N GLU A 78 -0.28 0.59 -24.33
CA GLU A 78 -1.36 0.88 -25.29
C GLU A 78 -2.43 -0.21 -25.32
N SER A 79 -2.05 -1.49 -25.26
CA SER A 79 -3.03 -2.59 -25.24
C SER A 79 -3.81 -2.62 -23.93
N THR A 80 -3.15 -2.33 -22.80
CA THR A 80 -3.78 -2.21 -21.48
C THR A 80 -4.82 -1.08 -21.45
N LEU A 81 -4.44 0.12 -21.91
CA LEU A 81 -5.34 1.27 -21.98
C LEU A 81 -6.49 1.03 -22.97
N SER A 82 -6.19 0.45 -24.13
CA SER A 82 -7.20 0.12 -25.14
C SER A 82 -8.23 -0.88 -24.62
N TYR A 83 -7.82 -1.90 -23.87
CA TYR A 83 -8.75 -2.84 -23.24
C TYR A 83 -9.67 -2.13 -22.25
N ILE A 84 -9.11 -1.29 -21.36
CA ILE A 84 -9.88 -0.54 -20.35
C ILE A 84 -10.92 0.35 -21.04
N GLN A 85 -10.50 1.12 -22.05
CA GLN A 85 -11.38 2.02 -22.78
C GLN A 85 -12.47 1.25 -23.54
N ASN A 86 -12.11 0.18 -24.26
CA ASN A 86 -13.07 -0.67 -24.96
C ASN A 86 -14.11 -1.28 -24.00
N ARG A 87 -13.68 -1.71 -22.82
CA ARG A 87 -14.59 -2.28 -21.82
C ARG A 87 -15.56 -1.24 -21.28
N ILE A 88 -15.11 -0.02 -21.04
CA ILE A 88 -15.94 1.13 -20.66
C ILE A 88 -16.98 1.43 -21.73
N ASP A 89 -16.55 1.57 -22.99
CA ASP A 89 -17.41 1.97 -24.10
C ASP A 89 -18.43 0.88 -24.45
N THR A 90 -17.99 -0.38 -24.56
CA THR A 90 -18.85 -1.51 -24.96
C THR A 90 -19.95 -1.80 -23.94
N LEU A 91 -19.67 -1.61 -22.65
CA LEU A 91 -20.67 -1.80 -21.60
C LEU A 91 -21.47 -0.52 -21.30
N GLY A 92 -21.04 0.63 -21.82
CA GLY A 92 -21.63 1.93 -21.50
C GLY A 92 -21.44 2.32 -20.03
N LEU A 93 -20.28 2.04 -19.45
CA LEU A 93 -19.98 2.38 -18.05
C LEU A 93 -19.93 3.90 -17.87
N SER A 94 -20.76 4.41 -16.96
CA SER A 94 -20.87 5.84 -16.66
C SER A 94 -21.08 6.06 -15.17
N LEU A 95 -21.12 7.33 -14.75
CA LEU A 95 -21.40 7.71 -13.35
C LEU A 95 -22.82 7.30 -12.90
N THR A 96 -23.72 6.98 -13.82
CA THR A 96 -25.13 6.71 -13.54
C THR A 96 -25.58 5.30 -13.94
N ASN A 97 -24.82 4.59 -14.78
CA ASN A 97 -25.19 3.28 -15.31
C ASN A 97 -24.82 2.12 -14.36
N GLU A 98 -25.62 1.93 -13.32
CA GLU A 98 -25.42 0.87 -12.33
C GLU A 98 -25.55 -0.55 -12.93
N GLU A 99 -26.40 -0.73 -13.94
CA GLU A 99 -26.63 -2.04 -14.56
C GLU A 99 -25.40 -2.50 -15.36
N ALA A 100 -24.73 -1.60 -16.09
CA ALA A 100 -23.45 -1.90 -16.73
C ALA A 100 -22.37 -2.29 -15.70
N TYR A 101 -22.31 -1.58 -14.57
CA TYR A 101 -21.40 -1.92 -13.47
C TYR A 101 -21.69 -3.32 -12.90
N LYS A 102 -22.95 -3.65 -12.63
CA LYS A 102 -23.35 -4.99 -12.15
C LYS A 102 -22.99 -6.08 -13.17
N LYS A 103 -23.19 -5.82 -14.46
CA LYS A 103 -22.81 -6.74 -15.55
C LYS A 103 -21.31 -7.01 -15.56
N LEU A 104 -20.48 -5.96 -15.48
CA LEU A 104 -19.03 -6.11 -15.36
C LEU A 104 -18.67 -6.90 -14.10
N ARG A 105 -19.31 -6.61 -12.95
CA ARG A 105 -19.03 -7.28 -11.68
C ARG A 105 -19.31 -8.77 -11.75
N ASN A 106 -20.42 -9.16 -12.37
CA ASN A 106 -20.76 -10.56 -12.59
C ASN A 106 -19.76 -11.25 -13.52
N THR A 107 -19.38 -10.58 -14.61
CA THR A 107 -18.37 -11.08 -15.58
C THR A 107 -17.02 -11.32 -14.89
N TYR A 108 -16.52 -10.33 -14.15
CA TYR A 108 -15.29 -10.46 -13.37
C TYR A 108 -15.39 -11.59 -12.33
N ASN A 109 -16.52 -11.72 -11.64
CA ASN A 109 -16.68 -12.78 -10.64
C ASN A 109 -16.66 -14.19 -11.22
N GLN A 110 -16.93 -14.35 -12.52
CA GLN A 110 -16.83 -15.61 -13.26
C GLN A 110 -15.43 -15.84 -13.87
N HIS A 111 -14.80 -14.80 -14.42
CA HIS A 111 -13.59 -14.95 -15.23
C HIS A 111 -12.31 -14.40 -14.62
N LYS A 112 -12.41 -13.51 -13.62
CA LYS A 112 -11.29 -12.90 -12.90
C LYS A 112 -10.25 -12.19 -13.79
N HIS A 113 -10.68 -11.61 -14.92
CA HIS A 113 -9.76 -10.87 -15.78
C HIS A 113 -9.16 -9.65 -15.03
N PRO A 114 -7.83 -9.50 -14.94
CA PRO A 114 -7.25 -8.46 -14.07
C PRO A 114 -7.59 -7.03 -14.48
N LEU A 115 -7.72 -6.74 -15.78
CA LEU A 115 -8.16 -5.41 -16.22
C LEU A 115 -9.65 -5.14 -15.92
N ASP A 116 -10.49 -6.16 -15.86
CA ASP A 116 -11.90 -5.96 -15.46
C ASP A 116 -11.98 -5.61 -13.96
N LEU A 117 -11.06 -6.14 -13.12
CA LEU A 117 -10.93 -5.70 -11.73
C LEU A 117 -10.58 -4.22 -11.65
N PHE A 118 -9.60 -3.75 -12.43
CA PHE A 118 -9.21 -2.34 -12.44
C PHE A 118 -10.39 -1.44 -12.82
N VAL A 119 -11.12 -1.80 -13.89
CA VAL A 119 -12.32 -1.06 -14.32
C VAL A 119 -13.41 -1.09 -13.23
N LEU A 120 -13.62 -2.23 -12.56
CA LEU A 120 -14.56 -2.28 -11.42
C LEU A 120 -14.16 -1.32 -10.31
N ILE A 121 -12.89 -1.29 -9.92
CA ILE A 121 -12.37 -0.39 -8.89
C ILE A 121 -12.62 1.07 -9.29
N ALA A 122 -12.41 1.43 -10.56
CA ALA A 122 -12.64 2.78 -11.06
C ALA A 122 -14.10 3.24 -10.86
N TYR A 123 -15.09 2.34 -11.00
CA TYR A 123 -16.52 2.66 -10.86
C TYR A 123 -17.14 2.23 -9.52
N SER A 124 -16.34 1.73 -8.58
CA SER A 124 -16.80 1.27 -7.27
C SER A 124 -16.93 2.40 -6.26
N PHE A 125 -17.80 2.23 -5.26
CA PHE A 125 -17.97 3.18 -4.17
C PHE A 125 -16.63 3.49 -3.48
N ASN A 126 -16.23 4.76 -3.52
CA ASN A 126 -14.96 5.29 -3.02
C ASN A 126 -13.71 4.60 -3.60
N HIS A 127 -13.82 3.93 -4.76
CA HIS A 127 -12.78 3.12 -5.38
C HIS A 127 -12.21 2.01 -4.47
N GLN A 128 -13.00 1.56 -3.48
CA GLN A 128 -12.52 0.55 -2.54
C GLN A 128 -12.47 -0.84 -3.17
N ILE A 129 -11.51 -1.63 -2.71
CA ILE A 129 -11.37 -3.03 -3.08
C ILE A 129 -12.04 -3.87 -1.99
N ARG A 130 -13.03 -4.68 -2.36
CA ARG A 130 -13.76 -5.53 -1.42
C ARG A 130 -14.17 -6.84 -2.07
N PHE A 131 -13.75 -7.93 -1.42
CA PHE A 131 -14.13 -9.29 -1.76
C PHE A 131 -14.92 -9.90 -0.60
N ASN A 132 -15.79 -10.87 -0.89
CA ASN A 132 -16.41 -11.73 0.12
C ASN A 132 -15.55 -13.00 0.36
N ASN A 133 -15.98 -13.86 1.27
CA ASN A 133 -15.30 -15.13 1.56
C ASN A 133 -15.27 -16.11 0.38
N ASN A 134 -16.13 -15.93 -0.63
CA ASN A 134 -16.10 -16.70 -1.87
C ASN A 134 -15.18 -16.05 -2.93
N HIS A 135 -14.33 -15.12 -2.51
CA HIS A 135 -13.43 -14.34 -3.38
C HIS A 135 -14.14 -13.59 -4.52
N GLN A 136 -15.43 -13.29 -4.36
CA GLN A 136 -16.18 -12.48 -5.31
C GLN A 136 -16.09 -11.01 -4.92
N PHE A 137 -15.79 -10.16 -5.90
CA PHE A 137 -15.83 -8.72 -5.75
C PHE A 137 -17.27 -8.28 -5.45
N ASN A 138 -17.45 -7.53 -4.38
CA ASN A 138 -18.77 -7.17 -3.87
C ASN A 138 -18.90 -5.70 -3.48
N ASN A 139 -17.97 -4.82 -3.87
CA ASN A 139 -18.12 -3.39 -3.58
C ASN A 139 -19.35 -2.82 -4.34
N PRO A 140 -20.13 -1.90 -3.75
CA PRO A 140 -21.26 -1.26 -4.45
C PRO A 140 -20.79 -0.30 -5.53
N PHE A 141 -21.70 0.07 -6.43
CA PHE A 141 -21.46 1.07 -7.47
C PHE A 141 -21.24 2.47 -6.86
N GLY A 142 -20.23 3.20 -7.35
CA GLY A 142 -19.89 4.55 -6.92
C GLY A 142 -20.69 5.63 -7.62
N LYS A 143 -22.03 5.52 -7.58
CA LYS A 143 -22.97 6.39 -8.28
C LYS A 143 -22.64 7.88 -8.11
N ASN A 144 -22.61 8.61 -9.22
CA ASN A 144 -22.35 10.05 -9.32
C ASN A 144 -20.96 10.52 -8.81
N ARG A 145 -20.04 9.61 -8.47
CA ARG A 145 -18.76 9.97 -7.83
C ARG A 145 -17.53 9.29 -8.41
N SER A 146 -17.64 8.02 -8.79
CA SER A 146 -16.48 7.19 -9.14
C SER A 146 -16.55 6.77 -10.60
N SER A 147 -15.50 7.12 -11.34
CA SER A 147 -15.27 6.69 -12.72
C SER A 147 -13.78 6.58 -13.01
N PHE A 148 -13.45 5.97 -14.15
CA PHE A 148 -12.11 6.08 -14.73
C PHE A 148 -11.93 7.50 -15.28
N ASN A 149 -11.29 8.37 -14.49
CA ASN A 149 -11.10 9.79 -14.80
C ASN A 149 -9.67 10.08 -15.30
N PRO A 150 -9.40 11.28 -15.86
CA PRO A 150 -8.08 11.61 -16.41
C PRO A 150 -6.92 11.48 -15.42
N SER A 151 -7.13 11.78 -14.13
CA SER A 151 -6.11 11.63 -13.09
C SER A 151 -5.78 10.15 -12.84
N MET A 152 -6.81 9.30 -12.77
CA MET A 152 -6.62 7.85 -12.65
C MET A 152 -5.92 7.25 -13.86
N LYS A 153 -6.28 7.69 -15.08
CA LYS A 153 -5.61 7.30 -16.33
C LYS A 153 -4.13 7.68 -16.31
N HIS A 154 -3.82 8.93 -15.97
CA HIS A 154 -2.44 9.40 -15.88
C HIS A 154 -1.64 8.61 -14.82
N ASN A 155 -2.20 8.39 -13.63
CA ASN A 155 -1.51 7.59 -12.60
C ASN A 155 -1.26 6.15 -13.08
N LEU A 156 -2.20 5.55 -13.83
CA LEU A 156 -2.02 4.22 -14.42
C LEU A 156 -0.90 4.20 -15.46
N GLU A 157 -0.86 5.18 -16.36
CA GLU A 157 0.21 5.32 -17.36
C GLU A 157 1.57 5.41 -16.68
N GLN A 158 1.74 6.34 -15.73
CA GLN A 158 3.01 6.51 -15.03
C GLN A 158 3.40 5.27 -14.22
N PHE A 159 2.44 4.61 -13.58
CA PHE A 159 2.69 3.38 -12.84
C PHE A 159 3.14 2.23 -13.75
N ILE A 160 2.49 2.04 -14.90
CA ILE A 160 2.86 0.99 -15.87
C ILE A 160 4.27 1.24 -16.43
N ILE A 161 4.59 2.49 -16.77
CA ILE A 161 5.92 2.86 -17.26
C ILE A 161 6.98 2.50 -16.21
N GLU A 162 6.78 2.91 -14.96
CA GLU A 162 7.75 2.66 -13.90
C GLU A 162 7.93 1.18 -13.59
N ILE A 163 6.86 0.38 -13.46
CA ILE A 163 7.02 -1.06 -13.17
C ILE A 163 7.64 -1.82 -14.34
N LYS A 164 7.51 -1.31 -15.57
CA LYS A 164 8.20 -1.86 -16.75
C LYS A 164 9.68 -1.47 -16.76
N GLU A 165 10.03 -0.27 -16.31
CA GLU A 165 11.42 0.18 -16.21
C GLU A 165 12.15 -0.53 -15.06
N THR A 166 11.54 -0.56 -13.88
CA THR A 166 12.14 -1.11 -12.64
C THR A 166 12.02 -2.63 -12.52
N GLN A 167 11.17 -3.27 -13.31
CA GLN A 167 10.95 -4.74 -13.33
C GLN A 167 10.86 -5.36 -11.92
N PRO A 168 9.97 -4.87 -11.03
CA PRO A 168 9.87 -5.39 -9.68
C PRO A 168 9.35 -6.84 -9.68
N ILE A 169 9.72 -7.61 -8.67
CA ILE A 169 9.19 -8.95 -8.44
C ILE A 169 7.91 -8.84 -7.61
N PHE A 170 6.81 -9.36 -8.17
CA PHE A 170 5.55 -9.45 -7.47
C PHE A 170 5.33 -10.85 -6.88
N SER A 171 4.96 -10.93 -5.59
CA SER A 171 4.54 -12.16 -4.92
C SER A 171 3.21 -11.98 -4.21
N SER A 172 2.45 -13.07 -4.07
CA SER A 172 1.18 -13.09 -3.36
C SER A 172 1.22 -14.07 -2.20
N LEU A 173 1.95 -13.75 -1.14
CA LEU A 173 2.17 -14.65 0.00
C LEU A 173 1.71 -14.00 1.30
N CYS A 174 1.33 -14.83 2.27
CA CYS A 174 1.28 -14.36 3.65
C CYS A 174 2.69 -13.94 4.06
N PHE A 175 2.84 -12.82 4.78
CA PHE A 175 4.18 -12.35 5.18
C PHE A 175 4.95 -13.40 6.00
N THR A 176 4.26 -14.32 6.68
CA THR A 176 4.90 -15.44 7.43
C THR A 176 5.46 -16.53 6.52
N GLU A 177 5.09 -16.56 5.24
CA GLU A 177 5.48 -17.57 4.24
C GLU A 177 6.44 -17.00 3.18
N PHE A 178 6.69 -15.69 3.19
CA PHE A 178 7.67 -15.06 2.31
C PHE A 178 9.08 -15.54 2.67
N ASP A 179 9.91 -15.82 1.66
CA ASP A 179 11.29 -16.24 1.87
C ASP A 179 12.19 -15.03 2.16
N TYR A 180 12.68 -14.94 3.39
CA TYR A 180 13.62 -13.89 3.82
C TYR A 180 15.08 -14.36 3.84
N SER A 181 15.38 -15.58 3.40
CA SER A 181 16.73 -16.16 3.51
C SER A 181 17.75 -15.45 2.63
N PHE A 182 17.31 -14.88 1.50
CA PHE A 182 18.17 -14.15 0.58
C PHE A 182 18.59 -12.75 1.06
N LEU A 183 17.93 -12.23 2.11
CA LEU A 183 18.21 -10.88 2.62
C LEU A 183 19.51 -10.81 3.42
N THR A 184 20.23 -9.71 3.22
CA THR A 184 21.53 -9.37 3.80
C THR A 184 21.52 -7.97 4.41
N GLN A 185 22.63 -7.54 5.01
CA GLN A 185 22.78 -6.22 5.64
C GLN A 185 22.64 -5.01 4.69
N ASP A 186 22.77 -5.25 3.38
CA ASP A 186 22.62 -4.24 2.33
C ASP A 186 21.19 -4.14 1.78
N ASP A 187 20.29 -5.00 2.28
CA ASP A 187 18.89 -5.04 1.91
C ASP A 187 18.02 -4.30 2.94
N PHE A 188 16.80 -3.95 2.53
CA PHE A 188 15.88 -3.16 3.34
C PHE A 188 14.45 -3.68 3.21
N LEU A 189 13.83 -3.99 4.36
CA LEU A 189 12.43 -4.39 4.44
C LEU A 189 11.56 -3.26 4.96
N TYR A 190 10.53 -2.90 4.20
CA TYR A 190 9.46 -2.01 4.63
C TYR A 190 8.20 -2.82 4.94
N ALA A 191 7.64 -2.58 6.13
CA ALA A 191 6.39 -3.17 6.59
C ALA A 191 5.35 -2.08 6.86
N ASP A 192 4.21 -2.17 6.19
CA ASP A 192 3.03 -1.35 6.42
C ASP A 192 1.79 -2.24 6.61
N PRO A 193 1.72 -2.99 7.72
CA PRO A 193 0.64 -3.92 7.94
C PRO A 193 -0.69 -3.18 8.16
N PRO A 194 -1.81 -3.90 8.09
CA PRO A 194 -3.01 -3.52 8.80
C PRO A 194 -2.76 -3.06 10.25
N TYR A 195 -3.31 -1.90 10.67
CA TYR A 195 -3.11 -1.41 12.04
C TYR A 195 -4.21 -1.91 12.99
N LEU A 196 -3.83 -2.61 14.06
CA LEU A 196 -4.73 -3.27 15.02
C LEU A 196 -5.80 -2.33 15.59
N ILE A 197 -5.41 -1.11 15.97
CA ILE A 197 -6.28 -0.15 16.67
C ILE A 197 -7.11 0.74 15.74
N THR A 198 -6.99 0.57 14.41
CA THR A 198 -7.74 1.35 13.42
C THR A 198 -8.90 0.56 12.82
N THR A 199 -9.81 1.27 12.14
CA THR A 199 -10.91 0.65 11.39
C THR A 199 -10.51 0.45 9.93
N GLY A 200 -9.56 -0.44 9.70
CA GLY A 200 -9.15 -0.88 8.36
C GLY A 200 -10.06 -1.99 7.84
N THR A 201 -10.43 -1.90 6.57
CA THR A 201 -11.26 -2.91 5.90
C THR A 201 -10.60 -4.29 5.87
N TYR A 202 -9.28 -4.34 5.76
CA TYR A 202 -8.46 -5.55 5.78
C TYR A 202 -8.30 -6.16 7.20
N ASN A 203 -8.73 -5.48 8.27
CA ASN A 203 -8.55 -5.98 9.64
C ASN A 203 -9.50 -7.14 9.97
N ASP A 204 -10.70 -7.18 9.37
CA ASP A 204 -11.79 -8.05 9.85
C ASP A 204 -11.69 -9.52 9.43
N GLY A 205 -10.82 -9.86 8.46
CA GLY A 205 -10.68 -11.22 7.92
C GLY A 205 -11.92 -11.76 7.19
N LYS A 206 -12.96 -10.95 6.97
CA LYS A 206 -14.25 -11.36 6.40
C LYS A 206 -14.28 -11.33 4.86
N ARG A 207 -13.11 -11.34 4.24
CA ARG A 207 -12.93 -10.99 2.82
C ARG A 207 -12.25 -12.08 2.01
N GLY A 208 -12.18 -13.29 2.55
CA GLY A 208 -11.46 -14.42 1.97
C GLY A 208 -9.93 -14.34 2.11
N PHE A 209 -9.42 -13.41 2.91
CA PHE A 209 -8.00 -13.25 3.23
C PHE A 209 -7.80 -13.28 4.74
N LYS A 210 -6.63 -13.74 5.20
CA LYS A 210 -6.31 -13.81 6.62
C LYS A 210 -6.34 -12.39 7.21
N GLY A 211 -7.24 -12.16 8.17
CA GLY A 211 -7.37 -10.87 8.86
C GLY A 211 -6.19 -10.57 9.77
N TRP A 212 -6.13 -9.32 10.25
CA TRP A 212 -5.11 -8.86 11.17
C TRP A 212 -5.61 -8.87 12.61
N ASN A 213 -4.86 -9.49 13.51
CA ASN A 213 -5.15 -9.59 14.93
C ASN A 213 -3.85 -9.56 15.74
N GLU A 214 -3.97 -9.63 17.07
CA GLU A 214 -2.83 -9.62 17.99
C GLU A 214 -1.81 -10.72 17.68
N LYS A 215 -2.26 -11.92 17.30
CA LYS A 215 -1.35 -13.03 16.93
C LYS A 215 -0.52 -12.66 15.70
N THR A 216 -1.14 -12.12 14.64
CA THR A 216 -0.40 -11.70 13.44
C THR A 216 0.52 -10.51 13.71
N GLU A 217 0.12 -9.59 14.60
CA GLU A 217 0.98 -8.48 15.02
C GLU A 217 2.23 -9.00 15.76
N HIS A 218 2.07 -9.89 16.75
CA HIS A 218 3.21 -10.54 17.41
C HIS A 218 4.12 -11.31 16.43
N GLN A 219 3.54 -11.99 15.44
CA GLN A 219 4.31 -12.69 14.39
C GLN A 219 5.16 -11.72 13.56
N LEU A 220 4.60 -10.56 13.17
CA LEU A 220 5.36 -9.53 12.45
C LEU A 220 6.47 -8.95 13.33
N LEU A 221 6.18 -8.59 14.58
CA LEU A 221 7.19 -8.02 15.48
C LEU A 221 8.34 -9.00 15.75
N ALA A 222 8.05 -10.29 15.91
CA ALA A 222 9.06 -11.33 16.04
C ALA A 222 9.91 -11.49 14.77
N LEU A 223 9.30 -11.40 13.58
CA LEU A 223 10.02 -11.39 12.30
C LEU A 223 10.98 -10.20 12.22
N LEU A 224 10.54 -8.99 12.60
CA LEU A 224 11.40 -7.81 12.57
C LEU A 224 12.60 -7.94 13.53
N ASP A 225 12.41 -8.54 14.70
CA ASP A 225 13.51 -8.86 15.61
C ASP A 225 14.49 -9.88 15.03
N GLN A 226 14.00 -10.89 14.31
CA GLN A 226 14.85 -11.87 13.59
C GLN A 226 15.67 -11.20 12.48
N LEU A 227 15.07 -10.28 11.72
CA LEU A 227 15.78 -9.51 10.69
C LEU A 227 16.85 -8.61 11.32
N ASN A 228 16.53 -7.95 12.44
CA ASN A 228 17.49 -7.15 13.19
C ASN A 228 18.68 -7.99 13.70
N ALA A 229 18.44 -9.18 14.24
CA ALA A 229 19.49 -10.08 14.69
C ALA A 229 20.45 -10.52 13.57
N ARG A 230 19.97 -10.49 12.31
CA ARG A 230 20.76 -10.74 11.09
C ARG A 230 21.43 -9.48 10.52
N GLY A 231 21.27 -8.32 11.16
CA GLY A 231 21.80 -7.03 10.68
C GLY A 231 21.03 -6.43 9.49
N ILE A 232 19.85 -6.96 9.17
CA ILE A 232 19.02 -6.46 8.06
C ILE A 232 18.26 -5.23 8.54
N LYS A 233 18.26 -4.17 7.73
CA LYS A 233 17.54 -2.94 8.05
C LYS A 233 16.05 -3.13 7.78
N PHE A 234 15.22 -2.61 8.67
CA PHE A 234 13.77 -2.55 8.44
C PHE A 234 13.18 -1.20 8.82
N ALA A 235 12.00 -0.91 8.26
CA ALA A 235 11.12 0.14 8.74
C ALA A 235 9.69 -0.39 8.86
N LEU A 236 9.01 -0.07 9.97
CA LEU A 236 7.63 -0.43 10.25
C LEU A 236 6.79 0.84 10.37
N SER A 237 5.80 1.01 9.49
CA SER A 237 4.73 1.99 9.68
C SER A 237 3.66 1.40 10.60
N ASN A 238 3.25 2.16 11.62
CA ASN A 238 2.15 1.77 12.51
C ASN A 238 1.59 3.01 13.24
N VAL A 239 0.62 2.81 14.13
CA VAL A 239 0.01 3.85 14.97
C VAL A 239 0.08 3.41 16.43
N LEU A 240 0.68 4.24 17.29
CA LEU A 240 0.79 3.98 18.73
C LEU A 240 -0.54 4.27 19.45
N GLU A 241 -1.22 5.34 19.03
CA GLU A 241 -2.49 5.78 19.59
C GLU A 241 -3.44 6.28 18.50
N HIS A 242 -4.72 5.89 18.57
CA HIS A 242 -5.74 6.33 17.62
C HIS A 242 -7.08 6.52 18.32
N LYS A 243 -7.58 7.77 18.36
CA LYS A 243 -8.91 8.10 18.92
C LYS A 243 -9.14 7.50 20.32
N GLY A 244 -8.14 7.66 21.20
CA GLY A 244 -8.19 7.16 22.58
C GLY A 244 -7.95 5.65 22.75
N LYS A 245 -7.67 4.91 21.67
CA LYS A 245 -7.18 3.53 21.74
C LYS A 245 -5.66 3.52 21.65
N GLU A 246 -5.03 2.60 22.37
CA GLU A 246 -3.58 2.43 22.37
C GLU A 246 -3.19 1.05 21.84
N ASN A 247 -2.11 0.98 21.08
CA ASN A 247 -1.49 -0.28 20.67
C ASN A 247 -0.49 -0.72 21.75
N THR A 248 -1.00 -1.37 22.79
CA THR A 248 -0.18 -1.82 23.95
C THR A 248 0.91 -2.80 23.53
N ILE A 249 0.60 -3.73 22.62
CA ILE A 249 1.57 -4.70 22.07
C ILE A 249 2.77 -3.99 21.46
N LEU A 250 2.52 -3.00 20.60
CA LEU A 250 3.59 -2.24 19.94
C LEU A 250 4.40 -1.40 20.94
N LYS A 251 3.72 -0.76 21.91
CA LYS A 251 4.37 0.04 22.96
C LYS A 251 5.29 -0.81 23.84
N GLU A 252 4.84 -1.99 24.26
CA GLU A 252 5.63 -2.94 25.06
C GLU A 252 6.82 -3.50 24.28
N TRP A 253 6.62 -3.82 23.00
CA TRP A 253 7.71 -4.24 22.12
C TRP A 253 8.77 -3.14 21.98
N LEU A 254 8.38 -1.89 21.77
CA LEU A 254 9.33 -0.76 21.74
C LEU A 254 10.05 -0.54 23.07
N HIS A 255 9.34 -0.64 24.21
CA HIS A 255 9.93 -0.46 25.54
C HIS A 255 11.10 -1.42 25.80
N THR A 256 11.02 -2.63 25.26
CA THR A 256 12.01 -3.69 25.43
C THR A 256 13.08 -3.70 24.33
N ARG A 257 13.01 -2.80 23.33
CA ARG A 257 14.03 -2.59 22.29
C ARG A 257 14.43 -1.10 22.20
N PRO A 258 15.17 -0.56 23.20
CA PRO A 258 15.56 0.85 23.21
C PRO A 258 16.48 1.25 22.04
N GLN A 259 17.05 0.29 21.31
CA GLN A 259 17.82 0.52 20.09
C GLN A 259 16.96 0.85 18.86
N TYR A 260 15.66 0.55 18.87
CA TYR A 260 14.77 0.92 17.78
C TYR A 260 14.38 2.40 17.88
N VAL A 261 14.40 3.06 16.72
CA VAL A 261 14.15 4.49 16.60
C VAL A 261 12.70 4.71 16.19
N VAL A 262 11.97 5.49 16.98
CA VAL A 262 10.57 5.86 16.69
C VAL A 262 10.55 7.24 16.04
N ASN A 263 10.14 7.32 14.77
CA ASN A 263 10.00 8.58 14.05
C ASN A 263 8.51 8.94 13.96
N HIS A 264 8.08 9.97 14.68
CA HIS A 264 6.68 10.44 14.65
C HIS A 264 6.38 11.18 13.34
N ILE A 265 5.28 10.79 12.69
CA ILE A 265 4.84 11.36 11.42
C ILE A 265 3.82 12.46 11.69
N ASN A 266 4.07 13.65 11.14
CA ASN A 266 3.14 14.75 11.24
C ASN A 266 1.99 14.57 10.22
N THR A 267 0.79 14.30 10.72
CA THR A 267 -0.41 14.09 9.90
C THR A 267 -1.19 15.38 9.61
N HIS A 268 -0.85 16.50 10.28
CA HIS A 268 -1.49 17.79 10.09
C HIS A 268 -0.84 18.60 8.96
N TYR A 269 -1.08 18.20 7.71
CA TYR A 269 -0.87 19.08 6.56
C TYR A 269 -2.11 19.98 6.36
N ALA A 270 -2.31 20.93 7.26
CA ALA A 270 -3.18 22.09 7.04
C ALA A 270 -2.75 23.21 7.99
N ASN A 271 -2.19 24.29 7.43
CA ASN A 271 -2.07 25.64 7.98
C ASN A 271 -2.16 25.76 9.52
N ALA A 272 -1.02 25.86 10.19
CA ALA A 272 -0.98 26.48 11.50
C ALA A 272 0.32 27.28 11.65
N ASN A 273 0.13 28.58 11.82
CA ASN A 273 1.10 29.47 12.45
C ASN A 273 1.69 28.81 13.70
N TYR A 274 2.92 29.21 14.04
CA TYR A 274 3.81 28.75 15.11
C TYR A 274 3.25 28.69 16.55
N GLN A 275 1.94 28.76 16.77
CA GLN A 275 1.31 28.76 18.08
C GLN A 275 -0.01 27.97 18.07
N THR A 276 0.04 26.66 18.31
CA THR A 276 -0.95 25.89 19.11
C THR A 276 -0.61 24.39 19.12
N LEU A 277 0.28 23.99 20.03
CA LEU A 277 0.50 22.59 20.42
C LEU A 277 -0.65 22.10 21.33
N ILE A 278 -1.87 22.05 20.80
CA ILE A 278 -2.97 21.34 21.49
C ILE A 278 -3.17 20.03 20.74
N ARG A 279 -2.49 18.96 21.22
CA ARG A 279 -2.76 17.59 20.79
C ARG A 279 -4.21 17.27 21.15
N ASN A 280 -5.09 17.34 20.17
CA ASN A 280 -6.48 16.93 20.31
C ASN A 280 -6.51 15.46 20.78
N LYS A 281 -7.29 15.13 21.82
CA LYS A 281 -7.46 13.74 22.33
C LYS A 281 -7.91 12.73 21.26
N ASN A 282 -8.35 13.23 20.10
CA ASN A 282 -8.76 12.44 18.93
C ASN A 282 -7.67 12.31 17.84
N ALA A 283 -6.45 12.80 18.07
CA ALA A 283 -5.35 12.68 17.10
C ALA A 283 -4.83 11.24 17.01
N SER A 284 -4.25 10.89 15.86
CA SER A 284 -3.53 9.63 15.67
C SER A 284 -2.03 9.89 15.83
N ASP A 285 -1.35 9.07 16.62
CA ASP A 285 0.10 9.07 16.70
C ASP A 285 0.68 8.04 15.71
N GLU A 286 0.81 8.44 14.45
CA GLU A 286 1.39 7.62 13.38
C GLU A 286 2.93 7.70 13.44
N VAL A 287 3.58 6.54 13.35
CA VAL A 287 5.03 6.40 13.50
C VAL A 287 5.64 5.57 12.39
N LEU A 288 6.90 5.85 12.10
CA LEU A 288 7.81 4.99 11.34
C LEU A 288 8.92 4.53 12.29
N ILE A 289 8.95 3.23 12.58
CA ILE A 289 9.92 2.61 13.49
C ILE A 289 11.04 2.00 12.66
N THR A 290 12.30 2.30 12.97
CA THR A 290 13.48 1.75 12.28
C THR A 290 14.45 1.10 13.26
N ASN A 291 15.15 0.03 12.85
CA ASN A 291 16.22 -0.56 13.68
C ASN A 291 17.60 0.11 13.49
N TYR A 292 17.63 1.26 12.84
CA TYR A 292 18.81 2.07 12.60
C TYR A 292 18.47 3.55 12.74
N VAL A 293 19.50 4.37 12.93
CA VAL A 293 19.38 5.83 12.90
C VAL A 293 19.53 6.30 11.45
N SER A 294 18.51 6.97 10.92
CA SER A 294 18.61 7.55 9.58
C SER A 294 19.59 8.73 9.55
N LYS A 295 20.46 8.75 8.53
CA LYS A 295 21.29 9.91 8.23
C LYS A 295 20.42 10.90 7.46
N LYS A 296 19.73 11.81 8.15
CA LYS A 296 18.95 12.88 7.52
C LYS A 296 19.83 13.60 6.48
N SER A 297 19.41 13.59 5.23
CA SER A 297 20.04 14.41 4.19
C SER A 297 19.67 15.87 4.48
N PHE A 298 20.68 16.70 4.73
CA PHE A 298 20.54 18.16 4.69
C PHE A 298 20.44 18.63 3.24
#